data_AF-A0A0Q0VPV8-F1
#
_entry.id   AF-A0A0Q0VPV8-F1
#
_cell.length_a   1.000
_cell.length_b   1.000
_cell.length_c   1.000
_cell.angle_alpha   90.00
_cell.angle_beta   90.00
_cell.angle_gamma   90.00
#
_symmetry.space_group_name_H-M   'P 1'
#
loop_
_entity.id
_entity.type
_entity.pdbx_description
1 polymer ?
#
loop_
_entity_poly.entity_id
_entity_poly.type
_entity_poly.pdbx_seq_one_letter_code
_entity_poly.pdbx_strand_id
1 'polypeptide(L)'
;MRGGTWNENVVIDNDLTIIGGYGGGETVISGGGFVGYGTGDDYGISDSSVFTIDHADVLLTGLTITHGGVSPFSEYGSVSTAGSGISNIGGTLTLNDVTITGNMATYGGGIYNYQGTVILNSGTSIEGNSAGFYSAIGEYGNGILAGGGIYNNGGTIIMNEGSSIAYNTAGAILADTLGSTTSGQGGGIYNDHGTVTLNRGSSITNNEAGLGGGIYNNGGTVNQYGSIVSGNIPDQIYNV
;
A
#
# COMPACT_ATOMS: atom_id res chain seq x y z
N MET A 1 -22.54 0.32 0.52
CA MET A 1 -22.42 -0.61 -0.60
C MET A 1 -22.92 -1.98 -0.15
N ARG A 2 -23.64 -2.70 -1.03
CA ARG A 2 -24.07 -4.07 -0.75
C ARG A 2 -22.89 -5.04 -0.87
N GLY A 3 -23.02 -6.22 -0.26
CA GLY A 3 -22.06 -7.31 -0.48
C GLY A 3 -21.96 -7.68 -1.97
N GLY A 4 -20.74 -8.00 -2.41
CA GLY A 4 -20.40 -8.29 -3.81
C GLY A 4 -19.03 -7.74 -4.19
N THR A 5 -18.53 -8.18 -5.35
CA THR A 5 -17.27 -7.71 -5.94
C THR A 5 -17.55 -6.66 -7.02
N TRP A 6 -16.89 -5.52 -6.90
CA TRP A 6 -16.97 -4.39 -7.82
C TRP A 6 -15.59 -4.20 -8.43
N ASN A 7 -15.47 -4.30 -9.76
CA ASN A 7 -14.21 -4.10 -10.46
C ASN A 7 -14.12 -2.65 -10.91
N GLU A 8 -13.56 -1.79 -10.07
CA GLU A 8 -13.62 -0.34 -10.21
C GLU A 8 -12.31 0.30 -9.73
N ASN A 9 -11.91 1.38 -10.39
CA ASN A 9 -10.93 2.33 -9.87
C ASN A 9 -11.66 3.64 -9.57
N VAL A 10 -11.58 4.11 -8.33
CA VAL A 10 -12.40 5.21 -7.82
C VAL A 10 -11.51 6.39 -7.49
N VAL A 11 -11.77 7.53 -8.14
CA VAL A 11 -11.15 8.81 -7.80
C VAL A 11 -12.08 9.60 -6.88
N ILE A 12 -11.54 10.09 -5.77
CA ILE A 12 -12.26 10.84 -4.73
C ILE A 12 -11.53 12.17 -4.52
N ASP A 13 -12.20 13.26 -4.89
CA ASP A 13 -11.71 14.65 -4.78
C ASP A 13 -12.56 15.49 -3.79
N ASN A 14 -13.48 14.84 -3.08
CA ASN A 14 -14.36 15.44 -2.09
C ASN A 14 -14.51 14.50 -0.88
N ASP A 15 -14.81 15.08 0.29
CA ASP A 15 -15.02 14.30 1.50
C ASP A 15 -16.11 13.23 1.29
N LEU A 16 -15.78 11.99 1.64
CA LEU A 16 -16.62 10.84 1.30
C LEU A 16 -16.61 9.79 2.41
N THR A 17 -17.76 9.18 2.65
CA THR A 17 -17.88 8.00 3.49
C THR A 17 -18.41 6.83 2.67
N ILE A 18 -17.67 5.72 2.67
CA ILE A 18 -18.07 4.46 2.03
C ILE A 18 -18.16 3.36 3.08
N ILE A 19 -19.34 2.76 3.20
CA ILE A 19 -19.61 1.67 4.15
C ILE A 19 -19.99 0.42 3.38
N GLY A 20 -19.22 -0.66 3.52
CA GLY A 20 -19.49 -1.98 2.94
C GLY A 20 -20.42 -2.85 3.78
N GLY A 21 -20.79 -4.01 3.24
CA GLY A 21 -21.56 -5.03 3.94
C GLY A 21 -23.03 -4.70 4.21
N TYR A 22 -23.59 -3.69 3.55
CA TYR A 22 -25.00 -3.34 3.71
C TYR A 22 -25.90 -4.50 3.24
N GLY A 23 -26.67 -5.08 4.17
CA GLY A 23 -27.52 -6.25 3.91
C GLY A 23 -26.82 -7.60 4.07
N GLY A 24 -25.58 -7.61 4.59
CA GLY A 24 -24.77 -8.82 4.79
C GLY A 24 -23.84 -9.12 3.61
N GLY A 25 -22.82 -9.94 3.88
CA GLY A 25 -21.78 -10.31 2.91
C GLY A 25 -20.63 -9.30 2.82
N GLU A 26 -19.52 -9.74 2.23
CA GLU A 26 -18.32 -8.94 2.03
C GLU A 26 -18.51 -7.98 0.85
N THR A 27 -18.07 -6.72 0.98
CA THR A 27 -17.97 -5.78 -0.15
C THR A 27 -16.51 -5.70 -0.58
N VAL A 28 -16.23 -6.20 -1.78
CA VAL A 28 -14.88 -6.21 -2.37
C VAL A 28 -14.82 -5.15 -3.48
N ILE A 29 -13.87 -4.22 -3.39
CA ILE A 29 -13.52 -3.30 -4.46
C ILE A 29 -12.18 -3.78 -5.03
N SER A 30 -12.19 -4.15 -6.30
CA SER A 30 -11.07 -4.77 -6.99
C SER A 30 -10.61 -3.87 -8.12
N GLY A 31 -9.32 -3.55 -8.20
CA GLY A 31 -8.76 -2.74 -9.29
C GLY A 31 -8.75 -3.44 -10.66
N GLY A 32 -9.38 -4.61 -10.78
CA GLY A 32 -9.42 -5.43 -11.99
C GLY A 32 -8.18 -6.31 -12.19
N GLY A 33 -7.13 -6.10 -11.39
CA GLY A 33 -5.91 -6.89 -11.43
C GLY A 33 -5.17 -6.82 -12.77
N PHE A 34 -4.17 -7.69 -12.90
CA PHE A 34 -3.34 -7.85 -14.10
C PHE A 34 -4.19 -8.11 -15.35
N VAL A 35 -4.47 -7.07 -16.14
CA VAL A 35 -4.98 -7.24 -17.50
C VAL A 35 -3.83 -7.72 -18.38
N GLY A 36 -3.78 -9.03 -18.60
CA GLY A 36 -2.95 -9.63 -19.65
C GLY A 36 -3.36 -9.07 -21.01
N TYR A 37 -2.34 -8.77 -21.85
CA TYR A 37 -2.40 -8.29 -23.22
C TYR A 37 -3.80 -8.10 -23.83
N GLY A 38 -4.42 -6.95 -23.57
CA GLY A 38 -5.49 -6.44 -24.42
C GLY A 38 -4.85 -5.59 -25.52
N THR A 39 -4.91 -6.05 -26.77
CA THR A 39 -4.52 -5.27 -27.96
C THR A 39 -5.56 -4.19 -28.29
N GLY A 40 -6.06 -3.50 -27.28
CA GLY A 40 -7.12 -2.49 -27.38
C GLY A 40 -6.57 -1.12 -27.07
N ASP A 41 -6.89 -0.19 -27.94
CA ASP A 41 -6.28 1.11 -28.18
C ASP A 41 -6.56 2.16 -27.09
N ASP A 42 -7.06 1.74 -25.91
CA ASP A 42 -7.31 2.61 -24.76
C ASP A 42 -6.03 2.78 -23.92
N TYR A 43 -5.08 3.52 -24.50
CA TYR A 43 -3.90 4.05 -23.82
C TYR A 43 -4.29 5.12 -22.78
N GLY A 44 -4.84 4.69 -21.63
CA GLY A 44 -5.36 5.60 -20.61
C GLY A 44 -5.27 5.14 -19.15
N ILE A 45 -4.56 4.06 -18.80
CA ILE A 45 -4.35 3.66 -17.40
C ILE A 45 -3.30 4.57 -16.74
N SER A 46 -3.74 5.76 -16.34
CA SER A 46 -2.91 6.83 -15.75
C SER A 46 -2.87 6.82 -14.22
N ASP A 47 -3.66 5.99 -13.55
CA ASP A 47 -3.52 5.67 -12.12
C ASP A 47 -4.07 4.25 -11.93
N SER A 48 -3.28 3.33 -11.38
CA SER A 48 -3.69 1.93 -11.22
C SER A 48 -4.13 1.62 -9.78
N SER A 49 -4.41 2.67 -9.01
CA SER A 49 -4.92 2.54 -7.65
C SER A 49 -6.40 2.19 -7.64
N VAL A 50 -6.83 1.29 -6.74
CA VAL A 50 -8.27 1.00 -6.56
C VAL A 50 -8.99 2.25 -6.06
N PHE A 51 -8.36 2.96 -5.13
CA PHE A 51 -8.79 4.28 -4.69
C PHE A 51 -7.68 5.31 -4.88
N THR A 52 -8.02 6.43 -5.50
CA THR A 52 -7.18 7.63 -5.53
C THR A 52 -7.90 8.74 -4.79
N ILE A 53 -7.31 9.23 -3.71
CA ILE A 53 -7.86 10.27 -2.84
C ILE A 53 -7.01 11.52 -3.02
N ASP A 54 -7.61 12.59 -3.50
CA ASP A 54 -6.96 13.87 -3.79
C ASP A 54 -7.48 14.96 -2.86
N HIS A 55 -6.67 15.28 -1.84
CA HIS A 55 -6.91 16.34 -0.84
C HIS A 55 -8.28 16.27 -0.13
N ALA A 56 -8.87 15.07 -0.01
CA ALA A 56 -10.17 14.84 0.60
C ALA A 56 -10.09 14.05 1.91
N ASP A 57 -11.06 14.25 2.80
CA ASP A 57 -11.23 13.43 4.00
C ASP A 57 -12.17 12.26 3.72
N VAL A 58 -11.61 11.04 3.74
CA VAL A 58 -12.31 9.83 3.35
C VAL A 58 -12.40 8.85 4.51
N LEU A 59 -13.60 8.34 4.76
CA LEU A 59 -13.87 7.26 5.70
C LEU A 59 -14.29 6.00 4.93
N LEU A 60 -13.49 4.94 5.04
CA LEU A 60 -13.84 3.61 4.53
C LEU A 60 -14.16 2.67 5.69
N THR A 61 -15.24 1.91 5.58
CA THR A 61 -15.64 0.96 6.61
C THR A 61 -16.12 -0.36 6.01
N GLY A 62 -15.61 -1.50 6.51
CA GLY A 62 -16.13 -2.83 6.14
C GLY A 62 -15.91 -3.20 4.67
N LEU A 63 -14.76 -2.83 4.10
CA LEU A 63 -14.41 -3.08 2.70
C LEU A 63 -13.21 -4.02 2.60
N THR A 64 -13.17 -4.80 1.52
CA THR A 64 -11.95 -5.47 1.05
C THR A 64 -11.46 -4.75 -0.20
N ILE A 65 -10.20 -4.33 -0.23
CA ILE A 65 -9.57 -3.58 -1.31
C ILE A 65 -8.43 -4.42 -1.85
N THR A 66 -8.51 -4.80 -3.12
CA THR A 66 -7.61 -5.80 -3.69
C THR A 66 -7.35 -5.58 -5.17
N HIS A 67 -6.32 -6.25 -5.69
CA HIS A 67 -5.97 -6.23 -7.11
C HIS A 67 -5.78 -4.81 -7.70
N GLY A 68 -5.43 -3.83 -6.86
CA GLY A 68 -4.84 -2.56 -7.30
C GLY A 68 -3.38 -2.78 -7.69
N GLY A 69 -2.93 -2.14 -8.77
CA GLY A 69 -1.58 -2.39 -9.27
C GLY A 69 -1.33 -2.08 -10.73
N VAL A 70 -0.07 -1.81 -11.04
CA VAL A 70 0.37 -1.51 -12.41
C VAL A 70 0.21 -2.70 -13.35
N SER A 71 -0.26 -2.43 -14.57
CA SER A 71 -0.19 -3.39 -15.67
C SER A 71 1.28 -3.59 -16.08
N PRO A 72 1.72 -4.84 -16.31
CA PRO A 72 3.11 -5.21 -16.62
C PRO A 72 3.71 -4.62 -17.90
N PHE A 73 2.90 -4.03 -18.79
CA PHE A 73 3.35 -3.62 -20.12
C PHE A 73 2.82 -2.23 -20.47
N SER A 74 3.42 -1.19 -19.90
CA SER A 74 3.50 0.08 -20.65
C SER A 74 4.66 -0.07 -21.63
N GLU A 75 4.37 -0.35 -22.91
CA GLU A 75 5.36 -0.50 -23.98
C GLU A 75 6.26 0.76 -24.16
N TYR A 76 5.93 1.87 -23.50
CA TYR A 76 6.56 3.18 -23.68
C TYR A 76 7.05 3.85 -22.39
N GLY A 77 7.60 3.08 -21.44
CA GLY A 77 8.50 3.63 -20.41
C GLY A 77 7.89 4.67 -19.46
N SER A 78 6.56 4.74 -19.36
CA SER A 78 5.88 5.57 -18.36
C SER A 78 5.46 4.67 -17.20
N VAL A 79 6.42 4.36 -16.33
CA VAL A 79 6.13 3.67 -15.07
C VAL A 79 5.34 4.62 -14.18
N SER A 80 4.02 4.45 -14.09
CA SER A 80 3.23 5.21 -13.12
C SER A 80 3.71 4.82 -11.73
N THR A 81 4.04 5.84 -10.93
CA THR A 81 4.58 5.69 -9.58
C THR A 81 3.51 5.31 -8.55
N ALA A 82 2.23 5.32 -8.94
CA ALA A 82 1.07 5.02 -8.10
C ALA A 82 0.25 3.87 -8.71
N GLY A 83 0.40 2.68 -8.12
CA GLY A 83 -0.37 1.48 -8.44
C GLY A 83 -0.65 0.72 -7.15
N SER A 84 -1.18 1.41 -6.15
CA SER A 84 -1.42 0.87 -4.81
C SER A 84 -2.82 0.28 -4.68
N GLY A 85 -3.14 -0.38 -3.57
CA GLY A 85 -4.54 -0.53 -3.19
C GLY A 85 -5.21 0.84 -3.04
N ILE A 86 -4.54 1.77 -2.34
CA ILE A 86 -5.04 3.13 -2.10
C ILE A 86 -3.91 4.16 -2.23
N SER A 87 -4.12 5.19 -3.05
CA SER A 87 -3.28 6.38 -3.09
C SER A 87 -3.96 7.51 -2.32
N ASN A 88 -3.33 8.01 -1.27
CA ASN A 88 -3.81 9.13 -0.46
C ASN A 88 -2.88 10.34 -0.59
N ILE A 89 -3.37 11.41 -1.19
CA ILE A 89 -2.60 12.62 -1.52
C ILE A 89 -3.15 13.78 -0.70
N GLY A 90 -2.40 14.23 0.30
CA GLY A 90 -2.71 15.43 1.10
C GLY A 90 -3.94 15.37 2.02
N GLY A 91 -4.86 14.40 1.83
CA GLY A 91 -6.09 14.23 2.60
C GLY A 91 -5.97 13.29 3.81
N THR A 92 -7.07 13.13 4.55
CA THR A 92 -7.18 12.17 5.66
C THR A 92 -7.94 10.92 5.23
N LEU A 93 -7.27 9.77 5.25
CA LEU A 93 -7.89 8.46 5.06
C LEU A 93 -8.09 7.77 6.42
N THR A 94 -9.34 7.54 6.80
CA THR A 94 -9.71 6.74 7.98
C THR A 94 -10.25 5.38 7.56
N LEU A 95 -9.67 4.31 8.11
CA LEU A 95 -10.02 2.92 7.80
C LEU A 95 -10.53 2.20 9.05
N ASN A 96 -11.77 1.69 8.99
CA ASN A 96 -12.40 0.89 10.05
C ASN A 96 -12.82 -0.48 9.50
N ASP A 97 -12.36 -1.58 10.11
CA ASP A 97 -12.71 -2.93 9.62
C ASP A 97 -12.47 -3.10 8.10
N VAL A 98 -11.36 -2.57 7.59
CA VAL A 98 -10.99 -2.65 6.16
C VAL A 98 -9.86 -3.66 5.96
N THR A 99 -10.00 -4.54 4.98
CA THR A 99 -8.92 -5.42 4.53
C THR A 99 -8.30 -4.89 3.23
N ILE A 100 -7.00 -4.65 3.22
CA ILE A 100 -6.25 -4.25 2.01
C ILE A 100 -5.29 -5.38 1.68
N THR A 101 -5.52 -6.10 0.58
CA THR A 101 -4.77 -7.33 0.29
C THR A 101 -4.55 -7.60 -1.19
N GLY A 102 -3.43 -8.26 -1.53
CA GLY A 102 -3.13 -8.67 -2.90
C GLY A 102 -2.96 -7.49 -3.86
N ASN A 103 -2.57 -6.32 -3.34
CA ASN A 103 -2.27 -5.14 -4.14
C ASN A 103 -0.76 -5.06 -4.42
N MET A 104 -0.40 -4.48 -5.56
CA MET A 104 0.96 -4.56 -6.09
C MET A 104 1.40 -3.28 -6.81
N ALA A 105 2.34 -2.56 -6.21
CA ALA A 105 2.79 -1.25 -6.67
C ALA A 105 4.31 -1.19 -6.90
N THR A 106 4.77 -0.04 -7.44
CA THR A 106 6.18 0.36 -7.33
C THR A 106 6.49 0.86 -5.91
N TYR A 107 5.58 1.66 -5.34
CA TYR A 107 5.64 2.18 -3.97
C TYR A 107 4.31 1.97 -3.28
N GLY A 108 4.32 1.51 -2.03
CA GLY A 108 3.10 1.40 -1.25
C GLY A 108 2.17 0.34 -1.78
N GLY A 109 2.60 -0.93 -1.78
CA GLY A 109 1.84 -2.05 -2.35
C GLY A 109 0.38 -2.02 -1.93
N GLY A 110 0.11 -1.88 -0.62
CA GLY A 110 -1.22 -1.63 -0.08
C GLY A 110 -1.64 -0.16 -0.17
N ILE A 111 -0.86 0.74 0.44
CA ILE A 111 -1.16 2.18 0.50
C ILE A 111 0.06 3.01 0.12
N TYR A 112 -0.13 3.96 -0.79
CA TYR A 112 0.78 5.07 -1.00
C TYR A 112 0.21 6.33 -0.33
N ASN A 113 0.92 6.91 0.63
CA ASN A 113 0.51 8.11 1.35
C ASN A 113 1.52 9.24 1.11
N TYR A 114 1.09 10.30 0.42
CA TYR A 114 1.91 11.45 0.10
C TYR A 114 1.38 12.70 0.77
N GLN A 115 2.12 13.20 1.77
CA GLN A 115 1.77 14.37 2.58
C GLN A 115 0.37 14.32 3.22
N GLY A 116 -0.29 13.15 3.22
CA GLY A 116 -1.60 12.92 3.81
C GLY A 116 -1.53 12.24 5.17
N THR A 117 -2.70 11.95 5.74
CA THR A 117 -2.83 11.20 7.01
C THR A 117 -3.59 9.90 6.77
N VAL A 118 -3.05 8.77 7.24
CA VAL A 118 -3.74 7.47 7.24
C VAL A 118 -3.95 7.00 8.67
N ILE A 119 -5.20 6.69 9.01
CA ILE A 119 -5.60 6.22 10.34
C ILE A 119 -6.16 4.79 10.20
N LEU A 120 -5.47 3.82 10.79
CA LEU A 120 -5.91 2.43 10.88
C LEU A 120 -6.56 2.16 12.23
N ASN A 121 -7.87 1.91 12.25
CA ASN A 121 -8.60 1.56 13.45
C ASN A 121 -8.88 0.05 13.53
N SER A 122 -9.58 -0.36 14.59
CA SER A 122 -9.86 -1.75 14.91
C SER A 122 -10.42 -2.52 13.71
N GLY A 123 -9.93 -3.74 13.54
CA GLY A 123 -10.32 -4.66 12.47
C GLY A 123 -9.72 -4.34 11.10
N THR A 124 -8.99 -3.23 10.96
CA THR A 124 -8.29 -2.92 9.71
C THR A 124 -7.01 -3.76 9.58
N SER A 125 -6.87 -4.47 8.47
CA SER A 125 -5.71 -5.29 8.12
C SER A 125 -5.13 -4.90 6.77
N ILE A 126 -3.82 -4.67 6.71
CA ILE A 126 -3.06 -4.51 5.46
C ILE A 126 -2.15 -5.72 5.31
N GLU A 127 -2.50 -6.63 4.41
CA GLU A 127 -1.83 -7.93 4.34
C GLU A 127 -1.58 -8.47 2.94
N GLY A 128 -0.41 -9.11 2.74
CA GLY A 128 -0.11 -9.77 1.46
C GLY A 128 0.02 -8.80 0.29
N ASN A 129 0.41 -7.55 0.55
CA ASN A 129 0.67 -6.56 -0.49
C ASN A 129 2.15 -6.50 -0.84
N SER A 130 2.46 -6.05 -2.07
CA SER A 130 3.83 -6.07 -2.58
C SER A 130 4.23 -4.76 -3.24
N ALA A 131 5.41 -4.26 -2.89
CA ALA A 131 6.13 -3.24 -3.66
C ALA A 131 7.26 -3.95 -4.43
N GLY A 132 7.09 -4.21 -5.73
CA GLY A 132 7.87 -5.29 -6.33
C GLY A 132 7.99 -5.41 -7.85
N PHE A 133 7.39 -4.53 -8.65
CA PHE A 133 7.35 -4.74 -10.10
C PHE A 133 8.03 -3.63 -10.93
N TYR A 134 8.83 -4.07 -11.91
CA TYR A 134 9.36 -3.34 -13.06
C TYR A 134 10.48 -2.30 -12.91
N SER A 135 10.79 -1.75 -11.72
CA SER A 135 11.95 -0.82 -11.66
C SER A 135 13.29 -1.53 -11.97
N ALA A 136 13.39 -2.85 -11.79
CA ALA A 136 14.63 -3.60 -12.00
C ALA A 136 14.94 -4.02 -13.46
N ILE A 137 14.09 -3.72 -14.46
CA ILE A 137 14.27 -4.26 -15.85
C ILE A 137 14.45 -3.24 -16.96
N GLY A 138 14.70 -1.96 -16.65
CA GLY A 138 15.03 -0.94 -17.65
C GLY A 138 16.34 -0.22 -17.36
N GLU A 139 17.09 0.16 -18.40
CA GLU A 139 18.32 0.99 -18.34
C GLU A 139 18.19 2.32 -17.55
N TYR A 140 16.98 2.67 -17.08
CA TYR A 140 16.65 3.93 -16.41
C TYR A 140 16.14 3.77 -14.96
N GLY A 141 16.08 2.56 -14.39
CA GLY A 141 15.43 2.32 -13.10
C GLY A 141 16.34 1.83 -11.98
N ASN A 142 17.01 2.74 -11.26
CA ASN A 142 17.55 2.44 -9.93
C ASN A 142 16.51 2.79 -8.84
N GLY A 143 15.22 2.54 -9.11
CA GLY A 143 14.16 2.87 -8.17
C GLY A 143 14.17 1.89 -7.00
N ILE A 144 14.19 2.43 -5.78
CA ILE A 144 14.11 1.61 -4.58
C ILE A 144 12.66 1.13 -4.43
N LEU A 145 12.44 -0.18 -4.38
CA LEU A 145 11.12 -0.76 -4.12
C LEU A 145 10.79 -0.56 -2.65
N ALA A 146 9.72 0.14 -2.30
CA ALA A 146 9.51 0.55 -0.92
C ALA A 146 8.06 0.53 -0.46
N GLY A 147 7.87 0.15 0.81
CA GLY A 147 6.55 0.12 1.45
C GLY A 147 5.68 -1.00 0.91
N GLY A 148 5.99 -2.26 1.23
CA GLY A 148 5.20 -3.39 0.77
C GLY A 148 3.73 -3.25 1.22
N GLY A 149 3.53 -2.92 2.49
CA GLY A 149 2.22 -2.53 3.02
C GLY A 149 1.93 -1.06 2.76
N ILE A 150 2.73 -0.16 3.33
CA ILE A 150 2.54 1.29 3.25
C ILE A 150 3.84 2.00 2.86
N TYR A 151 3.75 2.92 1.90
CA TYR A 151 4.79 3.92 1.65
C TYR A 151 4.28 5.29 2.12
N ASN A 152 4.95 5.88 3.11
CA ASN A 152 4.59 7.15 3.71
C ASN A 152 5.65 8.21 3.39
N ASN A 153 5.31 9.21 2.57
CA ASN A 153 6.20 10.29 2.16
C ASN A 153 5.74 11.63 2.74
N GLY A 154 6.45 12.12 3.75
CA GLY A 154 6.14 13.36 4.46
C GLY A 154 4.78 13.36 5.19
N GLY A 155 4.05 12.25 5.18
CA GLY A 155 2.72 12.11 5.75
C GLY A 155 2.72 11.52 7.15
N THR A 156 1.52 11.23 7.65
CA THR A 156 1.30 10.64 8.98
C THR A 156 0.58 9.30 8.88
N ILE A 157 1.11 8.27 9.55
CA ILE A 157 0.45 6.99 9.76
C ILE A 157 0.13 6.83 11.24
N ILE A 158 -1.12 6.51 11.57
CA ILE A 158 -1.57 6.23 12.93
C ILE A 158 -2.19 4.84 12.97
N MET A 159 -1.60 3.94 13.76
CA MET A 159 -2.11 2.59 13.98
C MET A 159 -2.71 2.48 15.37
N ASN A 160 -4.01 2.22 15.45
CA ASN A 160 -4.77 2.09 16.70
C ASN A 160 -5.04 0.62 17.07
N GLU A 161 -5.62 0.40 18.25
CA GLU A 161 -5.87 -0.93 18.81
C GLU A 161 -6.63 -1.83 17.83
N GLY A 162 -6.11 -3.04 17.61
CA GLY A 162 -6.72 -4.02 16.72
C GLY A 162 -6.47 -3.79 15.23
N SER A 163 -5.60 -2.85 14.85
CA SER A 163 -5.10 -2.71 13.47
C SER A 163 -3.82 -3.52 13.25
N SER A 164 -3.64 -4.07 12.04
CA SER A 164 -2.48 -4.88 11.68
C SER A 164 -1.90 -4.58 10.30
N ILE A 165 -0.57 -4.65 10.18
CA ILE A 165 0.15 -4.68 8.91
C ILE A 165 1.01 -5.96 8.90
N ALA A 166 0.67 -6.92 8.04
CA ALA A 166 1.35 -8.22 8.08
C ALA A 166 1.59 -8.87 6.72
N TYR A 167 2.64 -9.68 6.61
CA TYR A 167 2.90 -10.47 5.39
C TYR A 167 3.05 -9.63 4.12
N ASN A 168 3.44 -8.37 4.25
CA ASN A 168 3.72 -7.52 3.10
C ASN A 168 5.20 -7.60 2.72
N THR A 169 5.48 -7.41 1.43
CA THR A 169 6.84 -7.56 0.88
C THR A 169 7.28 -6.32 0.12
N ALA A 170 8.46 -5.79 0.43
CA ALA A 170 9.13 -4.79 -0.40
C ALA A 170 10.38 -5.43 -1.01
N GLY A 171 10.35 -5.70 -2.31
CA GLY A 171 11.44 -6.37 -3.01
C GLY A 171 11.00 -7.04 -4.31
N ALA A 172 11.94 -7.21 -5.24
CA ALA A 172 11.64 -7.81 -6.52
C ALA A 172 11.37 -9.32 -6.34
N ILE A 173 10.13 -9.74 -6.63
CA ILE A 173 9.74 -11.17 -6.70
C ILE A 173 10.63 -11.94 -7.71
N LEU A 174 11.29 -11.22 -8.64
CA LEU A 174 12.11 -11.77 -9.72
C LEU A 174 13.63 -11.65 -9.50
N ALA A 175 14.10 -11.28 -8.30
CA ALA A 175 15.53 -11.11 -8.01
C ALA A 175 16.36 -12.38 -8.32
N ASP A 176 15.75 -13.58 -8.25
CA ASP A 176 16.38 -14.86 -8.59
C ASP A 176 16.68 -15.02 -10.10
N THR A 177 15.89 -14.41 -10.98
CA THR A 177 16.00 -14.68 -12.43
C THR A 177 17.02 -13.77 -13.14
N LEU A 178 17.33 -12.58 -12.59
CA LEU A 178 18.13 -11.56 -13.30
C LEU A 178 19.32 -10.99 -12.51
N GLY A 179 19.57 -11.45 -11.27
CA GLY A 179 20.72 -10.98 -10.47
C GLY A 179 20.67 -9.51 -10.06
N SER A 180 19.49 -8.88 -10.11
CA SER A 180 19.29 -7.50 -9.66
C SER A 180 19.21 -7.46 -8.14
N THR A 181 20.07 -6.64 -7.52
CA THR A 181 20.27 -6.52 -6.07
C THR A 181 19.44 -5.39 -5.45
N THR A 182 18.32 -4.98 -6.07
CA THR A 182 17.47 -3.93 -5.50
C THR A 182 16.86 -4.41 -4.18
N SER A 183 17.53 -4.04 -3.09
CA SER A 183 17.09 -4.28 -1.72
C SER A 183 15.85 -3.43 -1.48
N GLY A 184 14.67 -4.04 -1.51
CA GLY A 184 13.47 -3.33 -1.13
C GLY A 184 13.53 -2.85 0.32
N GLN A 185 12.76 -1.82 0.65
CA GLN A 185 12.82 -1.14 1.94
C GLN A 185 11.43 -1.05 2.57
N GLY A 186 11.30 -1.33 3.86
CA GLY A 186 10.03 -1.16 4.56
C GLY A 186 9.00 -2.17 4.10
N GLY A 187 9.17 -3.44 4.48
CA GLY A 187 8.25 -4.52 4.07
C GLY A 187 6.82 -4.20 4.54
N GLY A 188 6.68 -3.84 5.82
CA GLY A 188 5.44 -3.32 6.38
C GLY A 188 5.25 -1.85 6.01
N ILE A 189 6.13 -0.98 6.52
CA ILE A 189 6.07 0.47 6.30
C ILE A 189 7.43 1.00 5.84
N TYR A 190 7.44 1.77 4.77
CA TYR A 190 8.52 2.70 4.47
C TYR A 190 8.09 4.11 4.87
N ASN A 191 8.86 4.77 5.73
CA ASN A 191 8.57 6.10 6.24
C ASN A 191 9.66 7.09 5.86
N ASP A 192 9.37 8.02 4.96
CA ASP A 192 10.30 9.01 4.43
C ASP A 192 9.92 10.41 4.89
N HIS A 193 10.71 10.96 5.82
CA HIS A 193 10.48 12.27 6.44
C HIS A 193 9.07 12.45 7.04
N GLY A 194 8.33 11.36 7.24
CA GLY A 194 6.98 11.33 7.80
C GLY A 194 6.95 10.89 9.25
N THR A 195 5.74 10.74 9.80
CA THR A 195 5.51 10.27 11.17
C THR A 195 4.71 8.97 11.17
N VAL A 196 5.20 7.97 11.90
CA VAL A 196 4.47 6.73 12.20
C VAL A 196 4.21 6.68 13.70
N THR A 197 2.94 6.57 14.09
CA THR A 197 2.52 6.40 15.48
C THR A 197 1.86 5.04 15.66
N LEU A 198 2.47 4.19 16.48
CA LEU A 198 2.00 2.85 16.77
C LEU A 198 1.40 2.82 18.19
N ASN A 199 0.09 2.99 18.28
CA ASN A 199 -0.61 2.97 19.57
C ASN A 199 -0.76 1.54 20.08
N ARG A 200 -1.05 1.44 21.39
CA ARG A 200 -1.21 0.17 22.10
C ARG A 200 -2.20 -0.74 21.37
N GLY A 201 -1.81 -1.99 21.20
CA GLY A 201 -2.67 -3.01 20.60
C GLY A 201 -2.70 -3.01 19.06
N SER A 202 -1.91 -2.17 18.39
CA SER A 202 -1.62 -2.34 16.96
C SER A 202 -0.44 -3.29 16.73
N SER A 203 -0.33 -3.87 15.53
CA SER A 203 0.75 -4.80 15.18
C SER A 203 1.34 -4.62 13.78
N ILE A 204 2.65 -4.83 13.66
CA ILE A 204 3.37 -4.94 12.38
C ILE A 204 4.18 -6.23 12.42
N THR A 205 3.78 -7.24 11.64
CA THR A 205 4.33 -8.59 11.81
C THR A 205 4.56 -9.35 10.52
N ASN A 206 5.63 -10.16 10.47
CA ASN A 206 5.90 -11.07 9.36
C ASN A 206 6.01 -10.38 7.99
N ASN A 207 6.42 -9.11 7.98
CA ASN A 207 6.71 -8.40 6.74
C ASN A 207 8.17 -8.60 6.32
N GLU A 208 8.43 -8.54 5.02
CA GLU A 208 9.72 -8.87 4.43
C GLU A 208 10.24 -7.75 3.53
N ALA A 209 11.51 -7.40 3.67
CA ALA A 209 12.21 -6.48 2.78
C ALA A 209 13.69 -6.81 2.73
N GLY A 210 14.46 -6.11 1.90
CA GLY A 210 15.92 -6.14 1.98
C GLY A 210 16.47 -5.32 3.16
N LEU A 211 15.77 -4.25 3.57
CA LEU A 211 16.06 -3.46 4.77
C LEU A 211 14.76 -3.05 5.46
N GLY A 212 14.73 -3.08 6.80
CA GLY A 212 13.55 -2.65 7.55
C GLY A 212 12.31 -3.48 7.22
N GLY A 213 12.36 -4.79 7.49
CA GLY A 213 11.25 -5.71 7.21
C GLY A 213 9.93 -5.20 7.78
N GLY A 214 9.91 -4.77 9.04
CA GLY A 214 8.74 -4.16 9.66
C GLY A 214 8.59 -2.70 9.23
N ILE A 215 9.54 -1.86 9.66
CA ILE A 215 9.59 -0.45 9.31
C ILE A 215 10.99 -0.08 8.81
N TYR A 216 11.06 0.62 7.68
CA TYR A 216 12.23 1.40 7.28
C TYR A 216 11.92 2.88 7.48
N ASN A 217 12.71 3.58 8.28
CA ASN A 217 12.49 4.97 8.64
C ASN A 217 13.66 5.83 8.13
N ASN A 218 13.40 6.61 7.07
CA ASN A 218 14.33 7.50 6.41
C ASN A 218 14.11 8.94 6.87
N GLY A 219 14.89 9.41 7.85
CA GLY A 219 14.77 10.79 8.35
C GLY A 219 13.40 11.15 8.94
N GLY A 220 12.54 10.16 9.20
CA GLY A 220 11.21 10.33 9.78
C GLY A 220 11.17 10.02 11.28
N THR A 221 9.96 10.05 11.86
CA THR A 221 9.70 9.75 13.27
C THR A 221 8.87 8.48 13.42
N VAL A 222 9.29 7.57 14.31
CA VAL A 222 8.51 6.39 14.71
C VAL A 222 8.25 6.44 16.21
N ASN A 223 6.99 6.63 16.60
CA ASN A 223 6.52 6.67 17.98
C ASN A 223 5.85 5.34 18.34
N GLN A 224 6.44 4.56 19.25
CA GLN A 224 5.89 3.26 19.66
C GLN A 224 5.31 3.33 21.09
N TYR A 225 3.98 3.27 21.22
CA TYR A 225 3.23 3.37 22.48
C TYR A 225 2.57 2.06 22.88
N GLY A 226 3.30 0.95 22.80
CA GLY A 226 2.82 -0.39 23.21
C GLY A 226 2.21 -1.23 22.08
N SER A 227 2.62 -0.97 20.83
CA SER A 227 2.35 -1.86 19.70
C SER A 227 3.31 -3.07 19.68
N ILE A 228 3.01 -4.05 18.84
CA ILE A 228 3.87 -5.20 18.58
C ILE A 228 4.54 -5.03 17.21
N VAL A 229 5.87 -5.09 17.16
CA VAL A 229 6.63 -5.18 15.89
C VAL A 229 7.53 -6.40 15.96
N SER A 230 7.14 -7.49 15.30
CA SER A 230 7.79 -8.79 15.48
C SER A 230 7.71 -9.71 14.26
N GLY A 231 8.69 -10.60 14.09
CA GLY A 231 8.68 -11.59 13.01
C GLY A 231 8.97 -11.01 11.63
N ASN A 232 9.27 -9.71 11.54
CA ASN A 232 9.65 -9.08 10.29
C ASN A 232 11.11 -9.35 9.94
N ILE A 233 11.43 -9.44 8.64
CA ILE A 233 12.74 -9.84 8.11
C ILE A 233 13.28 -8.78 7.14
N PRO A 234 14.55 -8.36 7.24
CA PRO A 234 15.53 -8.75 8.27
C PRO A 234 15.31 -8.07 9.63
N ASP A 235 14.80 -6.84 9.62
CA ASP A 235 14.71 -5.99 10.80
C ASP A 235 13.27 -5.68 11.20
N GLN A 236 13.05 -5.52 12.50
CA GLN A 236 11.77 -5.01 13.00
C GLN A 236 11.60 -3.54 12.63
N ILE A 237 12.61 -2.73 12.93
CA ILE A 237 12.67 -1.30 12.59
C ILE A 237 14.12 -0.98 12.20
N TYR A 238 14.30 -0.34 11.05
CA TYR A 238 15.59 0.14 10.53
C TYR A 238 15.53 1.65 10.36
N ASN A 239 16.44 2.40 10.98
CA ASN A 239 16.47 3.87 10.94
C ASN A 239 17.72 4.36 10.22
N VAL A 240 17.57 5.39 9.38
CA VAL A 240 18.66 6.14 8.73
C VAL A 240 18.47 7.64 8.83
#